data_AF-R1EDQ6-F1
#
_entry.id   AF-R1EDQ6-F1
#
_cell.length_a   1.000
_cell.length_b   1.000
_cell.length_c   1.000
_cell.angle_alpha   90.00
_cell.angle_beta   90.00
_cell.angle_gamma   90.00
#
_symmetry.space_group_name_H-M   'P 1'
#
loop_
_entity.id
_entity.type
_entity.pdbx_description
1 polymer ?
#
loop_
_entity_poly.entity_id
_entity_poly.type
_entity_poly.pdbx_seq_one_letter_code
_entity_poly.pdbx_strand_id
1 'polypeptide(L)'
;MVRWYLTTAAACGVSHPFCAVSHHAVAQHSLRSKTLLVYYPLCHWVWGGGWLARLGVCDFAGGIVIHTSAGVASLVTALRLGPRVGFAGLASHSLAPHNLPMAATGAGLLWVGWFAFNGGSALAVGSLAASALLSTHVAGAGGALVWLALDWGHAGRPTFVGCINGALSRKLAGVTPASGYVTPSAGLVVGLEYLRIDDALDVTSIHGVTGVVGSLLLGVYASSEVNPAGPDGSLDQLRLQALGVAVAIAWSGAGTWLVMAAIERTLGSARTTEAQSQKSSYLDLAAFVKHATPTTDELFEGADLALGEVSPAKRRSGQSLSVRLAVEIAEAAMV
;
A
#
# COMPACT_ATOMS: atom_id res chain seq x y z
N MET A 1 12.97 1.68 -5.24
CA MET A 1 12.08 0.59 -5.74
C MET A 1 12.06 -0.62 -4.81
N VAL A 2 13.18 -1.30 -4.53
CA VAL A 2 13.20 -2.48 -3.63
C VAL A 2 12.57 -2.16 -2.26
N ARG A 3 12.94 -1.04 -1.61
CA ARG A 3 12.35 -0.61 -0.32
C ARG A 3 10.84 -0.36 -0.35
N TRP A 4 10.27 -0.05 -1.51
CA TRP A 4 8.83 0.21 -1.70
C TRP A 4 8.03 -1.09 -1.87
N TYR A 5 8.54 -2.05 -2.65
CA TYR A 5 8.04 -3.43 -2.71
C TYR A 5 8.11 -4.12 -1.34
N LEU A 6 9.23 -3.89 -0.64
CA LEU A 6 9.47 -4.35 0.72
C LEU A 6 8.40 -3.81 1.69
N THR A 7 8.02 -2.53 1.58
CA THR A 7 6.98 -1.94 2.44
C THR A 7 5.57 -2.32 2.06
N THR A 8 5.19 -2.52 0.78
CA THR A 8 3.81 -2.90 0.42
C THR A 8 3.47 -4.34 0.79
N ALA A 9 4.40 -5.28 0.61
CA ALA A 9 4.25 -6.65 1.09
C ALA A 9 4.35 -6.76 2.63
N ALA A 10 5.12 -5.87 3.27
CA ALA A 10 5.19 -5.74 4.72
C ALA A 10 4.01 -4.94 5.32
N ALA A 11 3.34 -4.08 4.56
CA ALA A 11 2.23 -3.29 5.10
C ALA A 11 1.04 -4.19 5.47
N CYS A 12 0.87 -5.33 4.79
CA CYS A 12 -0.04 -6.40 5.19
C CYS A 12 0.45 -7.27 6.36
N GLY A 13 1.63 -6.99 6.95
CA GLY A 13 2.18 -7.82 8.02
C GLY A 13 2.99 -7.13 9.11
N VAL A 14 3.25 -5.82 9.09
CA VAL A 14 4.31 -5.23 9.94
C VAL A 14 4.01 -3.85 10.53
N SER A 15 2.96 -3.13 10.12
CA SER A 15 2.81 -1.73 10.59
C SER A 15 1.43 -1.33 11.10
N HIS A 16 0.52 -2.28 11.37
CA HIS A 16 -0.74 -1.98 12.04
C HIS A 16 -1.09 -3.02 13.10
N PRO A 17 -1.63 -2.63 14.28
CA PRO A 17 -2.13 -3.54 15.30
C PRO A 17 -3.23 -4.51 14.81
N PHE A 18 -3.79 -4.26 13.64
CA PHE A 18 -4.79 -5.07 12.97
C PHE A 18 -4.22 -6.05 11.91
N CYS A 19 -2.91 -6.02 11.65
CA CYS A 19 -2.27 -7.04 10.82
C CYS A 19 -2.06 -8.30 11.67
N ALA A 20 -2.63 -9.42 11.23
CA ALA A 20 -2.64 -10.68 11.94
C ALA A 20 -1.26 -11.38 11.96
N VAL A 21 -0.16 -10.67 12.22
CA VAL A 21 1.21 -11.21 12.23
C VAL A 21 1.86 -11.02 13.60
N SER A 22 2.23 -12.12 14.24
CA SER A 22 2.62 -12.18 15.66
C SER A 22 4.03 -11.70 15.99
N HIS A 23 4.95 -11.57 15.03
CA HIS A 23 6.36 -11.31 15.33
C HIS A 23 7.09 -10.42 14.30
N HIS A 24 7.85 -9.43 14.80
CA HIS A 24 8.79 -8.62 14.01
C HIS A 24 9.86 -9.47 13.28
N ALA A 25 10.22 -10.63 13.84
CA ALA A 25 11.13 -11.58 13.20
C ALA A 25 10.50 -12.28 11.98
N VAL A 26 9.21 -12.64 12.06
CA VAL A 26 8.43 -13.23 10.96
C VAL A 26 8.34 -12.24 9.80
N ALA A 27 8.08 -10.97 10.11
CA ALA A 27 8.09 -9.87 9.16
C ALA A 27 9.41 -9.77 8.39
N GLN A 28 10.53 -9.69 9.10
CA GLN A 28 11.86 -9.53 8.48
C GLN A 28 12.31 -10.77 7.68
N HIS A 29 11.98 -11.98 8.14
CA HIS A 29 12.32 -13.23 7.43
C HIS A 29 11.47 -13.40 6.17
N SER A 30 10.18 -13.11 6.26
CA SER A 30 9.26 -13.07 5.11
C SER A 30 9.76 -12.08 4.06
N LEU A 31 10.17 -10.90 4.51
CA LEU A 31 10.64 -9.84 3.68
C LEU A 31 11.88 -10.22 2.85
N ARG A 32 12.94 -10.70 3.52
CA ARG A 32 14.18 -11.13 2.85
C ARG A 32 13.94 -12.29 1.89
N SER A 33 13.15 -13.27 2.32
CA SER A 33 12.86 -14.46 1.53
C SER A 33 12.06 -14.14 0.27
N LYS A 34 11.01 -13.31 0.38
CA LYS A 34 10.21 -12.89 -0.78
C LYS A 34 11.02 -12.06 -1.76
N THR A 35 11.90 -11.16 -1.30
CA THR A 35 12.75 -10.39 -2.21
C THR A 35 13.69 -11.28 -3.02
N LEU A 36 14.35 -12.24 -2.36
CA LEU A 36 15.30 -13.12 -3.02
C LEU A 36 14.62 -14.13 -3.95
N LEU A 37 13.50 -14.71 -3.53
CA LEU A 37 12.88 -15.84 -4.21
C LEU A 37 11.76 -15.45 -5.17
N VAL A 38 11.11 -14.31 -4.95
CA VAL A 38 9.97 -13.85 -5.78
C VAL A 38 10.34 -12.64 -6.61
N TYR A 39 10.79 -11.57 -5.96
CA TYR A 39 11.01 -10.28 -6.62
C TYR A 39 12.18 -10.30 -7.60
N TYR A 40 13.37 -10.74 -7.18
CA TYR A 40 14.54 -10.72 -8.08
C TYR A 40 14.40 -11.60 -9.32
N PRO A 41 13.84 -12.82 -9.24
CA PRO A 41 13.55 -13.60 -10.45
C PRO A 41 12.61 -12.87 -11.42
N LEU A 42 11.53 -12.27 -10.92
CA LEU A 42 10.62 -11.49 -11.76
C LEU A 42 11.30 -10.27 -12.40
N CYS A 43 12.10 -9.52 -11.63
CA CYS A 43 12.91 -8.43 -12.17
C CYS A 43 13.85 -8.92 -13.27
N HIS A 44 14.52 -10.06 -13.07
CA HIS A 44 15.43 -10.60 -14.08
C HIS A 44 14.67 -11.03 -15.34
N TRP A 45 13.52 -11.68 -15.20
CA TRP A 45 12.73 -12.15 -16.34
C TRP A 45 12.18 -11.01 -17.19
N VAL A 46 11.72 -9.92 -16.57
CA VAL A 46 11.04 -8.81 -17.27
C VAL A 46 11.99 -7.65 -17.63
N TRP A 47 12.94 -7.30 -16.77
CA TRP A 47 13.84 -6.15 -16.98
C TRP A 47 15.31 -6.54 -17.18
N GLY A 48 15.75 -7.65 -16.59
CA GLY A 48 17.15 -8.10 -16.63
C GLY A 48 17.54 -8.87 -17.88
N GLY A 49 16.81 -8.72 -18.99
CA GLY A 49 17.07 -9.46 -20.23
C GLY A 49 16.73 -10.95 -20.17
N GLY A 50 15.93 -11.37 -19.18
CA GLY A 50 15.46 -12.75 -19.05
C GLY A 50 14.43 -13.15 -20.11
N TRP A 51 13.80 -14.30 -19.93
CA TRP A 51 13.01 -14.93 -20.98
C TRP A 51 11.73 -14.15 -21.34
N LEU A 52 11.03 -13.54 -20.37
CA LEU A 52 9.83 -12.73 -20.64
C LEU A 52 10.19 -11.47 -21.46
N ALA A 53 11.30 -10.80 -21.11
CA ALA A 53 11.82 -9.67 -21.86
C ALA A 53 12.14 -10.07 -23.31
N ARG A 54 12.80 -11.22 -23.52
CA ARG A 54 13.14 -11.73 -24.86
C ARG A 54 11.92 -12.15 -25.69
N LEU A 55 10.82 -12.52 -25.04
CA LEU A 55 9.56 -12.81 -25.72
C LEU A 55 8.80 -11.54 -26.14
N GLY A 56 9.21 -10.35 -25.65
CA GLY A 56 8.54 -9.08 -25.96
C GLY A 56 7.52 -8.63 -24.91
N VAL A 57 7.53 -9.21 -23.71
CA VAL A 57 6.73 -8.69 -22.59
C VAL A 57 7.29 -7.34 -22.16
N CYS A 58 6.42 -6.34 -22.05
CA CYS A 58 6.78 -4.98 -21.65
C CYS A 58 6.18 -4.63 -20.30
N ASP A 59 6.97 -3.94 -19.48
CA ASP A 59 6.53 -3.39 -18.21
C ASP A 59 7.38 -2.15 -17.91
N PHE A 60 6.83 -0.96 -18.13
CA PHE A 60 7.63 0.27 -18.12
C PHE A 60 8.22 0.57 -16.74
N ALA A 61 7.38 0.56 -15.70
CA ALA A 61 7.77 0.93 -14.34
C ALA A 61 7.39 -0.10 -13.26
N GLY A 62 6.70 -1.21 -13.58
CA GLY A 62 6.49 -2.31 -12.64
C GLY A 62 5.04 -2.71 -12.38
N GLY A 63 4.15 -2.67 -13.36
CA GLY A 63 2.81 -3.24 -13.23
C GLY A 63 2.81 -4.74 -12.96
N ILE A 64 3.66 -5.50 -13.65
CA ILE A 64 3.80 -6.95 -13.47
C ILE A 64 4.73 -7.21 -12.29
N VAL A 65 5.93 -6.62 -12.33
CA VAL A 65 7.02 -6.94 -11.40
C VAL A 65 6.74 -6.44 -9.98
N ILE A 66 6.12 -5.26 -9.82
CA ILE A 66 5.90 -4.64 -8.51
C ILE A 66 4.44 -4.81 -8.09
N HIS A 67 3.48 -4.31 -8.86
CA HIS A 67 2.10 -4.20 -8.43
C HIS A 67 1.36 -5.54 -8.43
N THR A 68 1.40 -6.28 -9.55
CA THR A 68 0.78 -7.61 -9.66
C THR A 68 1.38 -8.57 -8.64
N SER A 69 2.72 -8.64 -8.57
CA SER A 69 3.38 -9.57 -7.66
C SER A 69 3.11 -9.22 -6.18
N ALA A 70 3.13 -7.94 -5.78
CA ALA A 70 2.81 -7.54 -4.41
C ALA A 70 1.34 -7.76 -4.06
N GLY A 71 0.41 -7.47 -4.97
CA GLY A 71 -1.01 -7.70 -4.76
C GLY A 71 -1.36 -9.19 -4.63
N VAL A 72 -0.78 -10.05 -5.47
CA VAL A 72 -0.95 -11.51 -5.35
C VAL A 72 -0.34 -12.03 -4.05
N ALA A 73 0.82 -11.52 -3.66
CA ALA A 73 1.44 -11.89 -2.38
C ALA A 73 0.56 -11.47 -1.19
N SER A 74 -0.08 -10.30 -1.26
CA SER A 74 -1.05 -9.85 -0.27
C SER A 74 -2.25 -10.78 -0.20
N LEU A 75 -2.85 -11.11 -1.35
CA LEU A 75 -4.01 -12.02 -1.44
C LEU A 75 -3.71 -13.38 -0.83
N VAL A 76 -2.59 -14.01 -1.22
CA VAL A 76 -2.20 -15.32 -0.67
C VAL A 76 -1.97 -15.25 0.83
N THR A 77 -1.38 -14.16 1.31
CA THR A 77 -1.16 -13.95 2.76
C THR A 77 -2.50 -13.78 3.48
N ALA A 78 -3.43 -12.98 2.95
CA ALA A 78 -4.76 -12.78 3.51
C ALA A 78 -5.58 -14.08 3.56
N LEU A 79 -5.58 -14.85 2.46
CA LEU A 79 -6.26 -16.15 2.39
C LEU A 79 -5.69 -17.17 3.39
N ARG A 80 -4.38 -17.14 3.61
CA ARG A 80 -3.71 -18.08 4.52
C ARG A 80 -3.88 -17.71 6.00
N LEU A 81 -3.84 -16.43 6.34
CA LEU A 81 -4.07 -15.94 7.70
C LEU A 81 -5.55 -15.99 8.09
N GLY A 82 -6.43 -15.91 7.10
CA GLY A 82 -7.88 -15.87 7.28
C GLY A 82 -8.40 -14.46 7.63
N PRO A 83 -9.73 -14.30 7.66
CA PRO A 83 -10.35 -13.00 7.90
C PRO A 83 -10.04 -12.47 9.31
N ARG A 84 -9.98 -11.14 9.43
CA ARG A 84 -9.83 -10.45 10.71
C ARG A 84 -11.03 -10.71 11.61
N VAL A 85 -10.80 -10.79 12.91
CA VAL A 85 -11.86 -10.92 13.92
C VAL A 85 -12.79 -9.71 13.81
N GLY A 86 -14.09 -9.94 13.64
CA GLY A 86 -15.09 -8.89 13.43
C GLY A 86 -15.35 -8.50 11.96
N PHE A 87 -14.54 -8.96 10.99
CA PHE A 87 -14.79 -8.69 9.58
C PHE A 87 -16.02 -9.47 9.05
N ALA A 88 -16.18 -10.72 9.49
CA ALA A 88 -17.23 -11.62 9.02
C ALA A 88 -18.65 -11.34 9.56
N GLY A 89 -18.89 -10.20 10.22
CA GLY A 89 -20.19 -9.87 10.82
C GLY A 89 -20.61 -8.40 10.75
N LEU A 90 -19.74 -7.50 10.30
CA LEU A 90 -20.02 -6.06 10.22
C LEU A 90 -19.81 -5.59 8.78
N ALA A 91 -20.84 -5.76 7.95
CA ALA A 91 -20.91 -5.19 6.61
C ALA A 91 -20.94 -3.64 6.59
N SER A 92 -20.77 -2.95 7.73
CA SER A 92 -21.22 -1.56 7.91
C SER A 92 -20.23 -0.59 8.53
N HIS A 93 -19.12 -1.01 9.14
CA HIS A 93 -18.10 -0.05 9.55
C HIS A 93 -17.09 0.10 8.41
N SER A 94 -17.37 1.06 7.52
CA SER A 94 -16.31 1.74 6.77
C SER A 94 -15.21 2.03 7.78
N LEU A 95 -14.05 1.38 7.63
CA LEU A 95 -12.88 1.66 8.45
C LEU A 95 -12.46 3.08 8.12
N ALA A 96 -13.10 4.05 8.78
CA ALA A 96 -12.74 5.44 8.65
C ALA A 96 -11.24 5.56 8.94
N PRO A 97 -10.48 6.33 8.16
CA PRO A 97 -9.06 6.50 8.42
C PRO A 97 -8.88 6.98 9.85
N HIS A 98 -8.07 6.27 10.63
CA HIS A 98 -7.80 6.64 12.02
C HIS A 98 -7.18 8.06 12.12
N ASN A 99 -6.54 8.54 11.04
CA ASN A 99 -6.02 9.90 10.92
C ASN A 99 -6.03 10.37 9.45
N LEU A 100 -7.01 11.20 9.10
CA LEU A 100 -7.20 11.70 7.73
C LEU A 100 -6.06 12.63 7.26
N PRO A 101 -5.57 13.60 8.06
CA PRO A 101 -4.39 14.39 7.68
C PRO A 101 -3.15 13.55 7.37
N MET A 102 -2.88 12.51 8.16
CA MET A 102 -1.74 11.63 7.92
C MET A 102 -1.90 10.83 6.61
N ALA A 103 -3.11 10.35 6.32
CA ALA A 103 -3.43 9.72 5.05
C ALA A 103 -3.24 10.69 3.86
N ALA A 104 -3.64 11.96 4.03
CA ALA A 104 -3.44 13.01 3.03
C ALA A 104 -1.96 13.27 2.74
N THR A 105 -1.14 13.40 3.78
CA THR A 105 0.31 13.58 3.66
C THR A 105 0.95 12.38 2.97
N GLY A 106 0.59 11.16 3.36
CA GLY A 106 1.04 9.93 2.70
C GLY A 106 0.67 9.90 1.22
N ALA A 107 -0.56 10.30 0.89
CA ALA A 107 -1.03 10.38 -0.49
C ALA A 107 -0.26 11.40 -1.33
N GLY A 108 0.00 12.59 -0.79
CA GLY A 108 0.81 13.62 -1.45
C GLY A 108 2.23 13.13 -1.72
N LEU A 109 2.86 12.49 -0.73
CA LEU A 109 4.20 11.91 -0.89
C LEU A 109 4.24 10.77 -1.92
N LEU A 110 3.22 9.91 -1.93
CA LEU A 110 3.10 8.83 -2.93
C LEU A 110 2.93 9.39 -4.34
N TRP A 111 2.10 10.43 -4.52
CA TRP A 111 1.89 11.04 -5.83
C TRP A 111 3.18 11.69 -6.34
N VAL A 112 3.83 12.51 -5.52
CA VAL A 112 5.12 13.14 -5.87
C VAL A 112 6.18 12.08 -6.16
N GLY A 113 6.25 11.04 -5.33
CA GLY A 113 7.15 9.91 -5.53
C GLY A 113 6.86 9.14 -6.82
N TRP A 114 5.60 9.06 -7.25
CA TRP A 114 5.21 8.34 -8.47
C TRP A 114 5.70 9.03 -9.75
N PHE A 115 5.87 10.35 -9.73
CA PHE A 115 6.52 11.05 -10.84
C PHE A 115 7.96 10.56 -11.00
N ALA A 116 8.74 10.47 -9.92
CA ALA A 116 10.09 9.92 -9.98
C ALA A 116 10.08 8.43 -10.38
N PHE A 117 9.08 7.67 -9.93
CA PHE A 117 8.94 6.25 -10.23
C PHE A 117 8.69 5.97 -11.71
N ASN A 118 7.64 6.57 -12.29
CA ASN A 118 7.30 6.38 -13.70
C ASN A 118 8.24 7.18 -14.60
N GLY A 119 8.42 8.48 -14.36
CA GLY A 119 9.30 9.31 -15.19
C GLY A 119 10.75 8.85 -15.18
N GLY A 120 11.25 8.42 -14.01
CA GLY A 120 12.61 7.87 -13.88
C GLY A 120 12.80 6.51 -14.56
N SER A 121 11.72 5.77 -14.82
CA SER A 121 11.80 4.49 -15.56
C SER A 121 12.13 4.66 -17.04
N ALA A 122 12.14 5.89 -17.55
CA ALA A 122 12.72 6.20 -18.86
C ALA A 122 14.25 6.09 -18.89
N LEU A 123 14.92 6.07 -17.72
CA LEU A 123 16.39 5.98 -17.53
C LEU A 123 17.22 7.09 -18.20
N ALA A 124 16.57 8.05 -18.86
CA ALA A 124 17.18 9.20 -19.50
C ALA A 124 16.22 10.39 -19.43
N VAL A 125 16.78 11.61 -19.50
CA VAL A 125 15.99 12.84 -19.61
C VAL A 125 15.60 13.03 -21.08
N GLY A 126 14.31 13.15 -21.37
CA GLY A 126 13.83 13.32 -22.74
C GLY A 126 12.30 13.32 -22.86
N SER A 127 11.82 13.30 -24.10
CA SER A 127 10.39 13.28 -24.43
C SER A 127 9.64 12.09 -23.82
N LEU A 128 10.28 10.92 -23.78
CA LEU A 128 9.71 9.71 -23.17
C LEU A 128 9.45 9.88 -21.67
N ALA A 129 10.42 10.44 -20.94
CA ALA A 129 10.26 10.74 -19.51
C ALA A 129 9.15 11.76 -19.28
N ALA A 130 9.10 12.82 -20.09
CA ALA A 130 8.05 13.84 -20.02
C ALA A 130 6.65 13.25 -20.31
N SER A 131 6.55 12.39 -21.33
CA SER A 131 5.31 11.68 -21.67
C SER A 131 4.86 10.78 -20.50
N ALA A 132 5.78 10.01 -19.92
CA ALA A 132 5.48 9.14 -18.79
C ALA A 132 5.01 9.92 -17.55
N LEU A 133 5.64 11.06 -17.24
CA LEU A 133 5.20 11.95 -16.17
C LEU A 133 3.78 12.50 -16.43
N LEU A 134 3.51 12.92 -17.67
CA LEU A 134 2.21 13.47 -18.04
C LEU A 134 1.11 12.40 -18.00
N SER A 135 1.34 11.22 -18.56
CA SER A 135 0.44 10.06 -18.47
C SER A 135 0.16 9.70 -17.01
N THR A 136 1.17 9.76 -16.13
CA THR A 136 1.02 9.50 -14.69
C THR A 136 0.13 10.56 -14.02
N HIS A 137 0.36 11.84 -14.31
CA HIS A 137 -0.42 12.93 -13.73
C HIS A 137 -1.89 12.89 -14.18
N VAL A 138 -2.11 12.72 -15.48
CA VAL A 138 -3.44 12.66 -16.08
C VAL A 138 -4.20 11.43 -15.56
N ALA A 139 -3.54 10.27 -15.46
CA ALA A 139 -4.13 9.10 -14.82
C ALA A 139 -4.52 9.39 -13.37
N GLY A 140 -3.62 9.92 -12.54
CA GLY A 140 -3.92 10.24 -11.14
C GLY A 140 -5.09 11.20 -10.96
N ALA A 141 -5.08 12.32 -11.70
CA ALA A 141 -6.14 13.31 -11.67
C ALA A 141 -7.47 12.74 -12.15
N GLY A 142 -7.47 11.98 -13.27
CA GLY A 142 -8.65 11.31 -13.77
C GLY A 142 -9.17 10.23 -12.82
N GLY A 143 -8.32 9.63 -12.00
CA GLY A 143 -8.70 8.67 -10.97
C GLY A 143 -9.44 9.33 -9.81
N ALA A 144 -8.87 10.44 -9.31
CA ALA A 144 -9.50 11.26 -8.29
C ALA A 144 -10.88 11.76 -8.72
N LEU A 145 -11.00 12.29 -9.94
CA LEU A 145 -12.26 12.84 -10.46
C LEU A 145 -13.34 11.77 -10.65
N VAL A 146 -12.99 10.62 -11.21
CA VAL A 146 -13.94 9.50 -11.36
C VAL A 146 -14.45 9.05 -10.00
N TRP A 147 -13.57 8.98 -9.00
CA TRP A 147 -13.98 8.53 -7.67
C TRP A 147 -14.83 9.56 -6.93
N LEU A 148 -14.49 10.84 -7.05
CA LEU A 148 -15.32 11.92 -6.55
C LEU A 148 -16.73 11.89 -7.17
N ALA A 149 -16.83 11.60 -8.47
CA ALA A 149 -18.12 11.45 -9.14
C ALA A 149 -18.90 10.22 -8.65
N LEU A 150 -18.22 9.08 -8.44
CA LEU A 150 -18.85 7.86 -7.91
C LEU A 150 -19.31 8.03 -6.45
N ASP A 151 -18.50 8.68 -5.61
CA ASP A 151 -18.88 9.04 -4.25
C ASP A 151 -20.10 9.97 -4.24
N TRP A 152 -20.14 10.94 -5.15
CA TRP A 152 -21.29 11.82 -5.29
C TRP A 152 -22.55 11.05 -5.69
N GLY A 153 -22.44 10.10 -6.62
CA GLY A 153 -23.55 9.27 -7.07
C GLY A 153 -24.09 8.31 -6.00
N HIS A 154 -23.21 7.71 -5.18
CA HIS A 154 -23.62 6.73 -4.17
C HIS A 154 -23.93 7.35 -2.79
N ALA A 155 -23.13 8.29 -2.34
CA ALA A 155 -23.20 8.87 -1.00
C ALA A 155 -23.81 10.27 -0.97
N GLY A 156 -24.16 10.85 -2.14
CA GLY A 156 -24.72 12.19 -2.27
C GLY A 156 -23.74 13.33 -1.99
N ARG A 157 -22.48 13.01 -1.65
CA ARG A 157 -21.42 13.98 -1.38
C ARG A 157 -20.04 13.41 -1.73
N PRO A 158 -19.14 14.23 -2.28
CA PRO A 158 -17.76 13.81 -2.50
C PRO A 158 -17.06 13.59 -1.16
N THR A 159 -16.22 12.55 -1.05
CA THR A 159 -15.39 12.33 0.14
C THR A 159 -13.91 12.50 -0.18
N PHE A 160 -13.16 13.05 0.76
CA PHE A 160 -11.71 13.22 0.60
C PHE A 160 -10.98 11.87 0.60
N VAL A 161 -11.48 10.89 1.37
CA VAL A 161 -10.99 9.50 1.35
C VAL A 161 -11.17 8.88 -0.03
N GLY A 162 -12.34 9.09 -0.65
CA GLY A 162 -12.60 8.66 -2.01
C GLY A 162 -11.68 9.32 -3.03
N CYS A 163 -11.37 10.62 -2.88
CA CYS A 163 -10.40 11.30 -3.73
C CYS A 163 -9.01 10.64 -3.67
N ILE A 164 -8.48 10.45 -2.45
CA ILE A 164 -7.16 9.83 -2.21
C ILE A 164 -7.13 8.40 -2.77
N ASN A 165 -8.14 7.60 -2.46
CA ASN A 165 -8.24 6.23 -2.97
C ASN A 165 -8.38 6.26 -4.50
N GLY A 166 -9.23 7.10 -5.08
CA GLY A 166 -9.35 7.25 -6.53
C GLY A 166 -8.02 7.54 -7.25
N ALA A 167 -7.23 8.46 -6.70
CA ALA A 167 -5.92 8.82 -7.23
C ALA A 167 -4.91 7.66 -7.10
N LEU A 168 -4.66 7.20 -5.87
CA LEU A 168 -3.62 6.22 -5.56
C LEU A 168 -4.01 4.79 -5.93
N SER A 169 -5.22 4.38 -5.53
CA SER A 169 -5.67 3.00 -5.53
C SER A 169 -5.96 2.45 -6.91
N ARG A 170 -6.24 3.31 -7.89
CA ARG A 170 -6.80 2.86 -9.18
C ARG A 170 -5.97 3.28 -10.38
N LYS A 171 -5.51 4.54 -10.44
CA LYS A 171 -4.90 5.06 -11.66
C LYS A 171 -3.38 5.18 -11.63
N LEU A 172 -2.77 5.51 -10.48
CA LEU A 172 -1.30 5.55 -10.39
C LEU A 172 -0.68 4.14 -10.56
N ALA A 173 -1.21 3.14 -9.85
CA ALA A 173 -0.76 1.75 -10.01
C ALA A 173 -1.12 1.15 -11.38
N GLY A 174 -2.31 1.44 -11.91
CA GLY A 174 -2.76 0.93 -13.21
C GLY A 174 -2.00 1.50 -14.40
N VAL A 175 -1.63 2.80 -14.38
CA VAL A 175 -0.86 3.40 -15.49
C VAL A 175 0.62 3.01 -15.45
N THR A 176 1.14 2.53 -14.32
CA THR A 176 2.57 2.21 -14.11
C THR A 176 3.19 1.31 -15.20
N PRO A 177 2.60 0.15 -15.57
CA PRO A 177 3.17 -0.65 -16.66
C PRO A 177 3.18 0.09 -18.00
N ALA A 178 2.19 0.95 -18.22
CA ALA A 178 1.87 1.53 -19.52
C ALA A 178 2.40 2.96 -19.71
N SER A 179 2.87 3.64 -18.67
CA SER A 179 3.04 5.11 -18.66
C SER A 179 3.99 5.63 -19.73
N GLY A 180 5.02 4.85 -20.08
CA GLY A 180 5.96 5.16 -21.16
C GLY A 180 5.68 4.46 -22.48
N TYR A 181 4.49 3.87 -22.67
CA TYR A 181 4.08 3.24 -23.93
C TYR A 181 2.78 3.83 -24.46
N VAL A 182 1.96 4.46 -23.62
CA VAL A 182 0.65 5.00 -24.01
C VAL A 182 0.66 6.52 -24.06
N THR A 183 -0.24 7.08 -24.86
CA THR A 183 -0.45 8.53 -24.89
C THR A 183 -1.05 9.02 -23.57
N PRO A 184 -0.81 10.28 -23.17
CA PRO A 184 -1.37 10.82 -21.93
C PRO A 184 -2.89 10.72 -21.83
N SER A 185 -3.60 10.84 -22.96
CA SER A 185 -5.06 10.65 -23.02
C SER A 185 -5.47 9.21 -22.74
N ALA A 186 -4.75 8.22 -23.28
CA ALA A 186 -4.98 6.80 -22.99
C ALA A 186 -4.74 6.46 -21.51
N GLY A 187 -3.87 7.22 -20.82
CA GLY A 187 -3.66 7.12 -19.37
C GLY A 187 -4.94 7.29 -18.53
N LEU A 188 -5.98 7.97 -19.04
CA LEU A 188 -7.28 8.07 -18.39
C LEU A 188 -8.03 6.74 -18.36
N VAL A 189 -7.86 5.91 -19.39
CA VAL A 189 -8.60 4.65 -19.59
C VAL A 189 -7.91 3.49 -18.90
N VAL A 190 -6.57 3.44 -18.96
CA VAL A 190 -5.73 2.33 -18.48
C VAL A 190 -5.81 2.07 -16.95
N GLY A 191 -6.46 2.96 -16.18
CA GLY A 191 -6.59 2.87 -14.71
C GLY A 191 -8.00 2.73 -14.15
N LEU A 192 -9.02 2.45 -14.96
CA LEU A 192 -10.40 2.28 -14.46
C LEU A 192 -10.64 0.85 -13.97
N GLU A 193 -10.79 0.63 -12.66
CA GLU A 193 -11.15 -0.68 -12.11
C GLU A 193 -12.03 -0.60 -10.85
N TYR A 194 -12.87 -1.60 -10.59
CA TYR A 194 -13.67 -1.71 -9.36
C TYR A 194 -13.72 -3.16 -8.84
N LEU A 195 -12.77 -3.53 -7.98
CA LEU A 195 -12.84 -4.75 -7.17
C LEU A 195 -12.53 -4.42 -5.71
N ARG A 196 -13.29 -5.04 -4.77
CA ARG A 196 -13.08 -4.94 -3.32
C ARG A 196 -12.72 -6.32 -2.77
N ILE A 197 -11.54 -6.45 -2.18
CA ILE A 197 -11.02 -7.66 -1.55
C ILE A 197 -10.63 -7.31 -0.12
N ASP A 198 -10.99 -8.14 0.87
CA ASP A 198 -10.61 -7.93 2.27
C ASP A 198 -9.14 -8.31 2.51
N ASP A 199 -8.25 -7.37 2.25
CA ASP A 199 -6.92 -7.37 2.82
C ASP A 199 -6.68 -6.08 3.62
N ALA A 200 -5.76 -6.13 4.60
CA ALA A 200 -5.71 -5.17 5.69
C ALA A 200 -5.60 -3.69 5.26
N LEU A 201 -5.01 -3.44 4.09
CA LEU A 201 -4.80 -2.13 3.50
C LEU A 201 -5.26 -2.05 2.03
N ASP A 202 -6.17 -2.94 1.61
CA ASP A 202 -6.67 -3.03 0.23
C ASP A 202 -5.56 -3.28 -0.83
N VAL A 203 -4.37 -3.78 -0.45
CA VAL A 203 -3.18 -3.92 -1.33
C VAL A 203 -3.47 -4.76 -2.57
N THR A 204 -4.28 -5.80 -2.44
CA THR A 204 -4.67 -6.69 -3.54
C THR A 204 -5.54 -5.94 -4.54
N SER A 205 -6.52 -5.20 -4.03
CA SER A 205 -7.43 -4.38 -4.83
C SER A 205 -6.68 -3.23 -5.50
N ILE A 206 -5.75 -2.61 -4.78
CA ILE A 206 -5.04 -1.39 -5.17
C ILE A 206 -3.86 -1.66 -6.09
N HIS A 207 -3.07 -2.70 -5.84
CA HIS A 207 -1.87 -3.01 -6.61
C HIS A 207 -2.05 -4.26 -7.48
N GLY A 208 -2.68 -5.32 -6.94
CA GLY A 208 -2.83 -6.58 -7.67
C GLY A 208 -3.69 -6.41 -8.92
N VAL A 209 -4.95 -6.04 -8.71
CA VAL A 209 -5.93 -5.89 -9.80
C VAL A 209 -5.51 -4.81 -10.79
N THR A 210 -5.12 -3.64 -10.29
CA THR A 210 -4.71 -2.53 -11.17
C THR A 210 -3.43 -2.83 -11.94
N GLY A 211 -2.47 -3.53 -11.33
CA GLY A 211 -1.25 -3.98 -11.99
C GLY A 211 -1.56 -4.95 -13.13
N VAL A 212 -2.47 -5.91 -12.90
CA VAL A 212 -2.95 -6.85 -13.92
C VAL A 212 -3.62 -6.10 -15.07
N VAL A 213 -4.61 -5.28 -14.76
CA VAL A 213 -5.42 -4.58 -15.76
C VAL A 213 -4.59 -3.58 -16.54
N GLY A 214 -3.76 -2.80 -15.86
CA GLY A 214 -2.81 -1.89 -16.48
C GLY A 214 -1.85 -2.59 -17.43
N SER A 215 -1.35 -3.77 -17.04
CA SER A 215 -0.41 -4.54 -17.86
C SER A 215 -1.09 -5.16 -19.09
N LEU A 216 -2.36 -5.53 -19.00
CA LEU A 216 -3.16 -6.00 -20.14
C LEU A 216 -3.52 -4.85 -21.08
N LEU A 217 -3.98 -3.72 -20.53
CA LEU A 217 -4.35 -2.54 -21.31
C LEU A 217 -3.15 -1.89 -22.00
N LEU A 218 -1.93 -2.06 -21.48
CA LEU A 218 -0.69 -1.78 -22.22
C LEU A 218 -0.68 -2.51 -23.56
N GLY A 219 -1.00 -3.81 -23.58
CA GLY A 219 -1.01 -4.59 -24.81
C GLY A 219 -2.03 -4.13 -25.85
N VAL A 220 -3.00 -3.29 -25.46
CA VAL A 220 -4.02 -2.71 -26.35
C VAL A 220 -3.66 -1.28 -26.76
N TYR A 221 -3.16 -0.46 -25.84
CA TYR A 221 -2.97 0.98 -26.04
C TYR A 221 -1.51 1.41 -26.25
N ALA A 222 -0.56 0.50 -26.20
CA ALA A 222 0.83 0.81 -26.50
C ALA A 222 0.97 1.41 -27.90
N SER A 223 1.87 2.37 -28.04
CA SER A 223 2.11 3.08 -29.28
C SER A 223 3.59 3.39 -29.45
N SER A 224 4.13 2.97 -30.58
CA SER A 224 5.49 3.24 -31.03
C SER A 224 5.74 4.73 -31.27
N GLU A 225 4.69 5.54 -31.49
CA GLU A 225 4.79 7.00 -31.56
C GLU A 225 5.22 7.63 -30.23
N VAL A 226 4.82 7.01 -29.11
CA VAL A 226 5.20 7.45 -27.76
C VAL A 226 6.57 6.91 -27.39
N ASN A 227 6.83 5.64 -27.72
CA ASN A 227 8.10 4.99 -27.45
C ASN A 227 8.54 4.14 -28.65
N PRO A 228 9.46 4.66 -29.49
CA PRO A 228 9.93 3.95 -30.69
C PRO A 228 10.62 2.61 -30.41
N ALA A 229 11.08 2.37 -29.18
CA ALA A 229 11.67 1.11 -28.76
C ALA A 229 10.62 0.12 -28.17
N GLY A 230 9.37 0.55 -28.05
CA GLY A 230 8.26 -0.23 -27.54
C GLY A 230 7.40 -0.86 -28.63
N PRO A 231 6.47 -1.74 -28.23
CA PRO A 231 5.51 -2.35 -29.15
C PRO A 231 4.35 -1.39 -29.46
N ASP A 232 3.65 -1.66 -30.56
CA ASP A 232 2.29 -1.17 -30.78
C ASP A 232 1.27 -2.12 -30.16
N GLY A 233 0.13 -1.55 -29.76
CA GLY A 233 -1.03 -2.29 -29.29
C GLY A 233 -1.51 -3.28 -30.33
N SER A 234 -1.56 -4.56 -29.96
CA SER A 234 -1.95 -5.65 -30.85
C SER A 234 -2.45 -6.85 -30.05
N LEU A 235 -3.19 -7.76 -30.69
CA LEU A 235 -3.61 -9.00 -30.04
C LEU A 235 -2.42 -9.86 -29.61
N ASP A 236 -1.32 -9.82 -30.35
CA ASP A 236 -0.10 -10.55 -29.98
C ASP A 236 0.58 -9.90 -28.78
N GLN A 237 0.66 -8.58 -28.72
CA GLN A 237 1.17 -7.90 -27.53
C GLN A 237 0.28 -8.19 -26.31
N LEU A 238 -1.05 -8.14 -26.45
CA LEU A 238 -1.97 -8.49 -25.37
C LEU A 238 -1.76 -9.93 -24.86
N ARG A 239 -1.49 -10.89 -25.75
CA ARG A 239 -1.18 -12.29 -25.37
C ARG A 239 0.14 -12.39 -24.60
N LEU A 240 1.17 -11.67 -25.03
CA LEU A 240 2.46 -11.61 -24.34
C LEU A 240 2.31 -11.00 -22.93
N GLN A 241 1.56 -9.89 -22.83
CA GLN A 241 1.25 -9.27 -21.54
C GLN A 241 0.47 -10.22 -20.62
N ALA A 242 -0.54 -10.92 -21.15
CA ALA A 242 -1.31 -11.90 -20.40
C ALA A 242 -0.43 -13.05 -19.89
N LEU A 243 0.52 -13.53 -20.71
CA LEU A 243 1.50 -14.53 -20.28
C LEU A 243 2.38 -13.99 -19.14
N GLY A 244 2.92 -12.78 -19.27
CA GLY A 244 3.75 -12.16 -18.22
C GLY A 244 3.00 -12.00 -16.90
N VAL A 245 1.74 -11.55 -16.96
CA VAL A 245 0.84 -11.46 -15.80
C VAL A 245 0.58 -12.84 -15.19
N ALA A 246 0.25 -13.84 -16.00
CA ALA A 246 -0.02 -15.20 -15.52
C ALA A 246 1.21 -15.80 -14.81
N VAL A 247 2.40 -15.60 -15.36
CA VAL A 247 3.67 -16.02 -14.74
C VAL A 247 3.88 -15.30 -13.41
N ALA A 248 3.64 -13.98 -13.35
CA ALA A 248 3.80 -13.22 -12.11
C ALA A 248 2.80 -13.66 -11.02
N ILE A 249 1.56 -13.94 -11.39
CA ILE A 249 0.54 -14.49 -10.48
C ILE A 249 0.97 -15.87 -9.97
N ALA A 250 1.36 -16.78 -10.86
CA ALA A 250 1.77 -18.13 -10.49
C ALA A 250 3.02 -18.12 -9.61
N TRP A 251 4.06 -17.38 -10.01
CA TRP A 251 5.33 -17.30 -9.28
C TRP A 251 5.20 -16.60 -7.93
N SER A 252 4.53 -15.44 -7.90
CA SER A 252 4.32 -14.71 -6.65
C SER A 252 3.39 -15.46 -5.70
N GLY A 253 2.33 -16.07 -6.24
CA GLY A 253 1.39 -16.85 -5.44
C GLY A 253 2.04 -18.08 -4.82
N ALA A 254 2.70 -18.91 -5.63
CA ALA A 254 3.40 -20.11 -5.17
C ALA A 254 4.55 -19.76 -4.23
N GLY A 255 5.40 -18.78 -4.60
CA GLY A 255 6.53 -18.35 -3.79
C GLY A 255 6.09 -17.79 -2.43
N THR A 256 5.05 -16.95 -2.42
CA THR A 256 4.49 -16.42 -1.16
C THR A 256 3.91 -17.52 -0.29
N TRP A 257 3.18 -18.46 -0.88
CA TRP A 257 2.64 -19.59 -0.13
C TRP A 257 3.74 -20.45 0.49
N LEU A 258 4.80 -20.76 -0.27
CA LEU A 258 5.94 -21.54 0.20
C LEU A 258 6.70 -20.82 1.32
N VAL A 259 6.98 -19.53 1.16
CA VAL A 259 7.64 -18.72 2.20
C VAL A 259 6.80 -18.71 3.48
N MET A 260 5.49 -18.53 3.37
CA MET A 260 4.61 -18.52 4.54
C MET A 260 4.54 -19.89 5.21
N ALA A 261 4.54 -20.99 4.43
CA ALA A 261 4.62 -22.34 4.97
C ALA A 261 5.93 -22.61 5.72
N ALA A 262 7.05 -22.14 5.17
CA ALA A 262 8.35 -22.29 5.82
C ALA A 262 8.41 -21.51 7.13
N ILE A 263 7.87 -20.29 7.16
CA ILE A 263 7.79 -19.45 8.35
C ILE A 263 6.92 -20.11 9.42
N GLU A 264 5.72 -20.58 9.07
CA GLU A 264 4.82 -21.22 10.03
C GLU A 264 5.43 -22.48 10.66
N ARG A 265 6.24 -23.23 9.88
CA ARG A 265 6.96 -24.40 10.36
C ARG A 265 8.16 -24.08 11.26
N THR A 266 8.77 -22.91 11.11
CA THR A 266 10.01 -22.54 11.83
C THR A 266 9.75 -21.65 13.04
N LEU A 267 8.78 -20.73 12.94
CA LEU A 267 8.50 -19.70 13.94
C LEU A 267 7.12 -19.87 14.59
N GLY A 268 6.33 -20.86 14.17
CA GLY A 268 4.97 -21.07 14.64
C GLY A 268 3.93 -20.22 13.89
N SER A 269 2.67 -20.29 14.32
CA SER A 269 1.55 -19.61 13.63
C SER A 269 1.82 -18.12 13.45
N ALA A 270 1.79 -17.68 12.19
CA ALA A 270 1.88 -16.26 11.86
C ALA A 270 0.65 -15.50 12.37
N ARG A 271 -0.52 -16.15 12.44
CA ARG A 271 -1.78 -15.55 12.91
C ARG A 271 -1.71 -15.18 14.39
N THR A 272 -1.99 -13.92 14.72
CA THR A 272 -2.24 -13.47 16.09
C THR A 272 -3.57 -13.99 16.62
N THR A 273 -3.58 -14.47 17.86
CA THR A 273 -4.83 -14.79 18.56
C THR A 273 -5.55 -13.51 19.00
N GLU A 274 -6.84 -13.57 19.29
CA GLU A 274 -7.62 -12.44 19.81
C GLU A 274 -6.95 -11.80 21.04
N ALA A 275 -6.48 -12.64 21.97
CA ALA A 275 -5.76 -12.20 23.16
C ALA A 275 -4.45 -11.47 22.84
N GLN A 276 -3.72 -11.89 21.80
CA GLN A 276 -2.50 -11.21 21.34
C GLN A 276 -2.82 -9.88 20.63
N SER A 277 -3.87 -9.85 19.81
CA SER A 277 -4.32 -8.65 19.10
C SER A 277 -4.76 -7.56 20.07
N GLN A 278 -5.53 -7.92 21.10
CA GLN A 278 -6.01 -6.98 22.11
C GLN A 278 -4.84 -6.43 22.93
N LYS A 279 -3.89 -7.28 23.34
CA LYS A 279 -2.67 -6.88 24.04
C LYS A 279 -1.79 -5.93 23.21
N SER A 280 -1.63 -6.16 21.91
CA SER A 280 -0.90 -5.26 21.01
C SER A 280 -1.57 -3.90 20.93
N SER A 281 -2.91 -3.86 20.79
CA SER A 281 -3.67 -2.61 20.75
C SER A 281 -3.48 -1.77 22.02
N TYR A 282 -3.43 -2.39 23.20
CA TYR A 282 -3.14 -1.68 24.45
C TYR A 282 -1.71 -1.15 24.52
N LEU A 283 -0.73 -1.91 24.04
CA LEU A 283 0.68 -1.48 24.01
C LEU A 283 0.89 -0.34 23.02
N ASP A 284 0.24 -0.38 21.86
CA ASP A 284 0.30 0.69 20.85
C ASP A 284 -0.39 1.96 21.35
N LEU A 285 -1.53 1.83 22.04
CA LEU A 285 -2.19 2.97 22.69
C LEU A 285 -1.31 3.57 23.78
N ALA A 286 -0.67 2.73 24.62
CA ALA A 286 0.25 3.20 25.65
C ALA A 286 1.48 3.88 25.05
N ALA A 287 2.00 3.38 23.92
CA ALA A 287 3.10 4.00 23.20
C ALA A 287 2.68 5.32 22.56
N PHE A 288 1.50 5.37 21.92
CA PHE A 288 0.93 6.60 21.35
C PHE A 288 0.75 7.65 22.44
N VAL A 289 0.10 7.30 23.56
CA VAL A 289 -0.06 8.19 24.72
C VAL A 289 1.30 8.67 25.18
N LYS A 290 2.29 7.78 25.37
CA LYS A 290 3.65 8.17 25.78
C LYS A 290 4.33 9.18 24.83
N HIS A 291 4.03 9.16 23.53
CA HIS A 291 4.64 10.06 22.54
C HIS A 291 3.77 11.29 22.25
N ALA A 292 2.47 11.23 22.53
CA ALA A 292 1.50 12.29 22.27
C ALA A 292 1.22 13.14 23.52
N THR A 293 1.38 12.60 24.72
CA THR A 293 1.33 13.39 25.95
C THR A 293 2.70 14.00 26.23
N PRO A 294 2.77 15.29 26.61
CA PRO A 294 3.98 15.85 27.17
C PRO A 294 4.45 14.98 28.34
N THR A 295 5.75 14.85 28.52
CA THR A 295 6.29 14.20 29.71
C THR A 295 5.69 14.82 30.97
N THR A 296 5.57 14.08 32.06
CA THR A 296 5.01 14.62 33.31
C THR A 296 5.68 15.94 33.71
N ASP A 297 6.96 16.09 33.40
CA ASP A 297 7.74 17.30 33.63
C ASP A 297 7.25 18.50 32.80
N GLU A 298 6.89 18.32 31.53
CA GLU A 298 6.34 19.38 30.66
C GLU A 298 4.92 19.79 31.08
N LEU A 299 4.13 18.85 31.61
CA LEU A 299 2.83 19.16 32.23
C LEU A 299 2.98 19.95 33.52
N PHE A 300 3.97 19.64 34.35
CA PHE A 300 4.29 20.41 35.56
C PHE A 300 4.88 21.79 35.20
N GLU A 301 5.70 21.89 34.17
CA GLU A 301 6.27 23.16 33.69
C GLU A 301 5.17 24.08 33.10
N GLY A 302 4.23 23.52 32.33
CA GLY A 302 3.04 24.22 31.85
C GLY A 302 2.07 24.61 32.97
N ALA A 303 1.93 23.79 34.01
CA ALA A 303 1.14 24.10 35.20
C ALA A 303 1.81 25.16 36.09
N ASP A 304 3.14 25.12 36.24
CA ASP A 304 3.93 26.13 36.96
C ASP A 304 3.85 27.50 36.24
N LEU A 305 3.81 27.49 34.90
CA LEU A 305 3.59 28.69 34.06
C LEU A 305 2.15 29.24 34.13
N ALA A 306 1.15 28.38 34.33
CA ALA A 306 -0.27 28.77 34.33
C ALA A 306 -0.85 29.08 35.73
N LEU A 307 -0.29 28.50 36.80
CA LEU A 307 -0.86 28.55 38.15
C LEU A 307 0.11 29.06 39.24
N GLY A 308 1.37 29.36 38.89
CA GLY A 308 2.41 29.75 39.83
C GLY A 308 3.03 28.55 40.57
N GLU A 309 4.31 28.67 40.94
CA GLU A 309 5.19 27.58 41.40
C GLU A 309 4.52 26.56 42.35
N VAL A 310 4.41 25.31 41.89
CA VAL A 310 3.99 24.19 42.74
C VAL A 310 5.18 23.72 43.58
N SER A 311 5.05 23.86 44.90
CA SER A 311 6.08 23.52 45.90
C SER A 311 6.73 22.13 45.70
N PRO A 312 8.07 22.00 45.87
CA PRO A 312 8.83 20.76 45.71
C PRO A 312 8.34 19.57 46.57
N ALA A 313 7.62 19.84 47.66
CA ALA A 313 7.07 18.81 48.53
C ALA A 313 5.98 17.97 47.84
N LYS A 314 5.21 18.54 46.88
CA LYS A 314 4.22 17.81 46.07
C LYS A 314 4.85 16.97 44.95
N ARG A 315 6.07 17.30 44.50
CA ARG A 315 6.82 16.50 43.51
C ARG A 315 7.32 15.17 44.07
N ARG A 316 7.54 15.06 45.39
CA ARG A 316 8.17 13.87 46.02
C ARG A 316 7.18 12.88 46.65
N SER A 317 5.92 13.27 46.89
CA SER A 317 4.89 12.32 47.31
C SER A 317 4.37 11.57 46.08
N GLY A 318 5.02 10.46 45.72
CA GLY A 318 4.59 9.51 44.69
C GLY A 318 3.26 8.79 45.00
N GLN A 319 2.26 9.51 45.51
CA GLN A 319 0.88 9.05 45.48
C GLN A 319 0.36 9.23 44.07
N SER A 320 0.48 8.12 43.32
CA SER A 320 -0.36 7.76 42.19
C SER A 320 -1.41 8.81 41.80
N LEU A 321 -1.02 9.79 40.98
CA LEU A 321 -1.95 10.26 39.96
C LEU A 321 -2.08 9.08 38.99
N SER A 322 -2.90 8.13 39.43
CA SER A 322 -2.93 6.78 38.92
C SER A 322 -3.21 6.84 37.43
N VAL A 323 -2.62 5.92 36.68
CA VAL A 323 -2.94 5.66 35.27
C VAL A 323 -4.45 5.67 35.02
N ARG A 324 -5.28 5.34 36.03
CA ARG A 324 -6.74 5.53 36.05
C ARG A 324 -7.21 6.94 35.76
N LEU A 325 -6.64 7.99 36.35
CA LEU A 325 -7.07 9.38 36.10
C LEU A 325 -6.69 9.83 34.68
N ALA A 326 -5.55 9.39 34.17
CA ALA A 326 -5.16 9.66 32.78
C ALA A 326 -6.03 8.89 31.78
N VAL A 327 -6.45 7.66 32.12
CA VAL A 327 -7.41 6.86 31.35
C VAL A 327 -8.82 7.47 31.42
N GLU A 328 -9.28 7.92 32.59
CA GLU A 328 -10.59 8.57 32.76
C GLU A 328 -10.67 9.91 32.02
N ILE A 329 -9.58 10.69 32.01
CA ILE A 329 -9.49 11.94 31.22
C ILE A 329 -9.46 11.64 29.72
N ALA A 330 -8.76 10.59 29.29
CA ALA A 330 -8.74 10.16 27.89
C ALA A 330 -10.10 9.59 27.43
N GLU A 331 -10.82 8.86 28.29
CA GLU A 331 -12.18 8.38 28.02
C GLU A 331 -13.19 9.53 27.97
N ALA A 332 -13.06 10.53 28.85
CA ALA A 332 -13.91 11.73 28.85
C ALA A 332 -13.68 12.65 27.64
N ALA A 333 -12.51 12.56 26.99
CA ALA A 333 -12.18 13.33 25.79
C ALA A 333 -12.59 12.64 24.47
N MET A 334 -13.09 11.40 24.52
CA MET A 334 -13.51 10.60 23.35
C MET A 334 -15.04 10.47 23.18
N VAL A 335 -15.84 11.21 23.95
CA VAL A 335 -17.30 11.39 23.77
C VAL A 335 -17.56 12.74 23.13
#